data_AF-A0A9W4SPA8-F1
#
_entry.id   AF-A0A9W4SPA8-F1
#
_cell.length_a   1.000
_cell.length_b   1.000
_cell.length_c   1.000
_cell.angle_alpha   90.00
_cell.angle_beta   90.00
_cell.angle_gamma   90.00
#
_symmetry.space_group_name_H-M   'P 1'
#
loop_
_entity.id
_entity.type
_entity.pdbx_description
1 polymer ?
#
loop_
_entity_poly.entity_id
_entity_poly.type
_entity_poly.pdbx_seq_one_letter_code
_entity_poly.pdbx_strand_id
1 'polypeptide(L)'
;MSILIVLWFLIQLLNNVNCQNVLFKPTQRYGHSSTFIDGKLYILSGRDDAGAARIGKEFFFIDFSVPFNTQNVLSYDLSSINVVPSHVSAATVKGGANNKTLIFYGGIPYINNKVAMSLVYAFDTQTNSWAPKITSDNLIRKGSLTGIVDDNGKAYLFGGIFVEKTSFNDMLILDTINLSWKIGNSSNAPSPRNAYGATLLSNHLIIYLDLTNYEWYIPKISGTIPGTRYWHQANVIGKYMVISF
;
A
#
# COMPACT_ATOMS: atom_id res chain seq x y z
N MET A 1 -46.89 -15.06 16.04
CA MET A 1 -45.75 -15.45 15.19
C MET A 1 -45.02 -16.58 15.91
N SER A 2 -44.87 -17.76 15.31
CA SER A 2 -44.30 -18.92 16.02
C SER A 2 -42.80 -18.71 16.27
N ILE A 3 -42.30 -19.24 17.40
CA ILE A 3 -40.88 -19.20 17.77
C ILE A 3 -39.97 -19.72 16.64
N LEU A 4 -40.47 -20.69 15.86
CA LEU A 4 -39.74 -21.28 14.73
C LEU A 4 -39.52 -20.28 13.58
N ILE A 5 -40.46 -19.37 13.33
CA ILE A 5 -40.33 -18.33 12.30
C ILE A 5 -39.27 -17.30 12.73
N VAL A 6 -39.27 -16.89 14.00
CA VAL A 6 -38.26 -15.97 14.55
C VAL A 6 -36.87 -16.61 14.52
N LEU A 7 -36.75 -17.89 14.89
CA LEU A 7 -35.48 -18.63 14.83
C LEU A 7 -34.95 -18.74 13.39
N TRP A 8 -35.83 -18.98 12.42
CA TRP A 8 -35.47 -19.06 11.01
C TRP A 8 -34.95 -17.72 10.47
N PHE A 9 -35.60 -16.60 10.79
CA PHE A 9 -35.10 -15.26 10.44
C PHE A 9 -33.77 -14.95 11.14
N LEU A 10 -33.59 -15.33 12.41
CA LEU A 10 -32.32 -15.16 13.13
C LEU A 10 -31.19 -16.00 12.52
N ILE A 11 -31.47 -17.22 12.05
CA ILE A 11 -30.49 -18.07 11.35
C ILE A 11 -30.12 -17.48 9.99
N GLN A 12 -31.07 -16.89 9.25
CA GLN A 12 -30.77 -16.18 8.01
C GLN A 12 -29.97 -14.89 8.25
N LEU A 13 -30.26 -14.16 9.33
CA LEU A 13 -29.47 -13.01 9.78
C LEU A 13 -28.06 -13.43 10.21
N LEU A 14 -27.91 -14.53 10.96
CA LEU A 14 -26.61 -15.09 11.33
C LEU A 14 -25.82 -15.56 10.10
N ASN A 15 -26.46 -16.15 9.09
CA ASN A 15 -25.80 -16.53 7.84
C ASN A 15 -25.41 -15.31 6.98
N ASN A 16 -26.18 -14.22 7.03
CA ASN A 16 -25.84 -12.96 6.35
C ASN A 16 -24.79 -12.13 7.12
N VAL A 17 -24.71 -12.28 8.45
CA VAL A 17 -23.70 -11.63 9.31
C VAL A 17 -22.40 -12.45 9.35
N ASN A 18 -22.48 -13.75 9.12
CA ASN A 18 -21.34 -14.62 8.86
C ASN A 18 -20.91 -14.46 7.38
N CYS A 19 -20.56 -13.23 6.98
CA CYS A 19 -19.67 -13.03 5.86
C CYS A 19 -18.44 -13.88 6.16
N GLN A 20 -18.34 -15.02 5.48
CA GLN A 20 -17.27 -15.99 5.64
C GLN A 20 -15.95 -15.22 5.62
N ASN A 21 -15.27 -15.18 6.76
CA ASN A 21 -13.87 -14.81 6.83
C ASN A 21 -13.11 -15.92 6.10
N VAL A 22 -13.09 -15.86 4.78
CA VAL A 22 -12.34 -16.81 3.97
C VAL A 22 -10.88 -16.53 4.28
N LEU A 23 -10.27 -17.48 4.98
CA LEU A 23 -8.84 -17.47 5.25
C LEU A 23 -8.13 -17.47 3.90
N PHE A 24 -7.63 -16.31 3.51
CA PHE A 24 -6.92 -16.11 2.26
C PHE A 24 -5.49 -16.63 2.42
N LYS A 25 -4.99 -17.41 1.47
CA LYS A 25 -3.58 -17.80 1.45
C LYS A 25 -2.89 -17.04 0.32
N PRO A 26 -2.22 -15.91 0.62
CA PRO A 26 -1.53 -15.16 -0.41
C PRO A 26 -0.43 -15.99 -1.06
N THR A 27 -0.33 -15.87 -2.38
CA THR A 27 0.85 -16.34 -3.13
C THR A 27 2.03 -15.40 -2.91
N GLN A 28 3.24 -15.94 -3.05
CA GLN A 28 4.45 -15.14 -3.14
C GLN A 28 4.31 -14.14 -4.29
N ARG A 29 4.62 -12.88 -3.99
CA ARG A 29 4.53 -11.79 -4.95
C ARG A 29 5.75 -10.86 -4.83
N TYR A 30 5.72 -9.77 -5.59
CA TYR A 30 6.60 -8.62 -5.41
C TYR A 30 5.96 -7.36 -5.99
N GLY A 31 6.46 -6.19 -5.57
CA GLY A 31 5.97 -4.90 -6.05
C GLY A 31 4.51 -4.62 -5.70
N HIS A 32 3.95 -5.28 -4.69
CA HIS A 32 2.64 -4.92 -4.13
C HIS A 32 2.73 -3.62 -3.34
N SER A 33 1.58 -2.99 -3.17
CA SER A 33 1.42 -1.92 -2.19
C SER A 33 1.12 -2.53 -0.83
N SER A 34 1.72 -2.01 0.25
CA SER A 34 1.27 -2.34 1.61
C SER A 34 1.30 -1.15 2.57
N THR A 35 0.27 -1.07 3.41
CA THR A 35 0.13 -0.05 4.47
C THR A 35 -0.43 -0.68 5.73
N PHE A 36 0.17 -0.34 6.87
CA PHE A 36 -0.27 -0.79 8.19
C PHE A 36 -1.19 0.25 8.85
N ILE A 37 -2.41 -0.15 9.20
CA ILE A 37 -3.42 0.67 9.89
C ILE A 37 -4.07 -0.19 10.96
N ASP A 38 -4.09 0.28 12.20
CA ASP A 38 -4.83 -0.33 13.33
C ASP A 38 -4.60 -1.82 13.54
N GLY A 39 -3.33 -2.25 13.53
CA GLY A 39 -3.03 -3.66 13.71
C GLY A 39 -3.22 -4.49 12.45
N LYS A 40 -3.65 -3.92 11.33
CA LYS A 40 -3.87 -4.64 10.07
C LYS A 40 -2.90 -4.16 8.99
N LEU A 41 -2.21 -5.11 8.36
CA LEU A 41 -1.37 -4.84 7.19
C LEU A 41 -2.17 -5.14 5.94
N TYR A 42 -2.62 -4.09 5.26
CA TYR A 42 -3.32 -4.21 3.99
C TYR A 42 -2.30 -4.38 2.86
N ILE A 43 -2.59 -5.30 1.94
CA ILE A 43 -1.75 -5.63 0.80
C ILE A 43 -2.63 -5.59 -0.46
N LEU A 44 -2.17 -4.86 -1.47
CA LEU A 44 -2.87 -4.68 -2.73
C LEU A 44 -1.96 -4.97 -3.91
N SER A 45 -2.47 -5.79 -4.83
CA SER A 45 -1.88 -6.08 -6.13
C SER A 45 -0.46 -6.69 -6.04
N GLY A 46 0.44 -6.30 -6.93
CA GLY A 46 1.75 -6.95 -7.09
C GLY A 46 1.75 -8.00 -8.18
N ARG A 47 2.92 -8.56 -8.49
CA ARG A 47 3.08 -9.63 -9.47
C ARG A 47 3.37 -10.95 -8.76
N ASP A 48 2.68 -12.01 -9.16
CA ASP A 48 2.90 -13.35 -8.62
C ASP A 48 4.13 -14.04 -9.24
N ASP A 49 4.82 -14.86 -8.43
CA ASP A 49 5.97 -15.67 -8.88
C ASP A 49 5.56 -17.03 -9.48
N ALA A 50 4.27 -17.39 -9.41
CA ALA A 50 3.76 -18.73 -9.76
C ALA A 50 3.57 -19.01 -11.27
N GLY A 51 4.12 -18.16 -12.13
CA GLY A 51 4.16 -18.38 -13.58
C GLY A 51 3.09 -17.63 -14.37
N ALA A 52 3.56 -16.94 -15.41
CA ALA A 52 2.83 -16.13 -16.39
C ALA A 52 2.14 -14.86 -15.85
N ALA A 53 2.95 -13.84 -15.53
CA ALA A 53 2.63 -12.43 -15.75
C ALA A 53 1.28 -11.91 -15.21
N ARG A 54 0.71 -12.53 -14.18
CA ARG A 54 -0.53 -12.03 -13.58
C ARG A 54 -0.15 -11.00 -12.55
N ILE A 55 -0.26 -9.73 -12.96
CA ILE A 55 -0.36 -8.68 -11.95
C ILE A 55 -1.70 -8.91 -11.23
N GLY A 56 -1.62 -9.30 -9.97
CA GLY A 56 -2.76 -9.71 -9.16
C GLY A 56 -3.72 -8.54 -8.95
N LYS A 57 -5.02 -8.81 -8.98
CA LYS A 57 -6.06 -7.85 -8.51
C LYS A 57 -6.40 -8.11 -7.03
N GLU A 58 -5.59 -8.93 -6.36
CA GLU A 58 -5.86 -9.33 -4.98
C GLU A 58 -5.72 -8.11 -4.06
N PHE A 59 -6.67 -8.00 -3.14
CA PHE A 59 -6.66 -7.03 -2.08
C PHE A 59 -7.02 -7.77 -0.82
N PHE A 60 -6.16 -7.73 0.19
CA PHE A 60 -6.37 -8.48 1.43
C PHE A 60 -5.67 -7.76 2.57
N PHE A 61 -5.95 -8.16 3.81
CA PHE A 61 -5.14 -7.73 4.95
C PHE A 61 -4.73 -8.89 5.83
N ILE A 62 -3.60 -8.72 6.49
CA ILE A 62 -3.12 -9.57 7.56
C ILE A 62 -3.47 -8.90 8.89
N ASP A 63 -4.13 -9.64 9.79
CA ASP A 63 -4.50 -9.13 11.11
C ASP A 63 -3.43 -9.44 12.17
N PHE A 64 -2.74 -8.40 12.62
CA PHE A 64 -1.76 -8.41 13.71
C PHE A 64 -2.34 -7.84 15.02
N SER A 65 -3.63 -7.47 15.06
CA SER A 65 -4.30 -7.02 16.30
C SER A 65 -4.59 -8.16 17.27
N VAL A 66 -4.55 -9.40 16.77
CA VAL A 66 -4.71 -10.63 17.54
C VAL A 66 -3.37 -11.34 17.72
N PRO A 67 -3.18 -12.14 18.79
CA PRO A 67 -2.00 -12.97 18.94
C PRO A 67 -1.79 -13.87 17.72
N PHE A 68 -0.59 -13.88 17.16
CA PHE A 68 -0.24 -14.68 15.99
C PHE A 68 1.06 -15.46 16.20
N ASN A 69 1.21 -16.54 15.45
CA ASN A 69 2.48 -17.24 15.25
C ASN A 69 2.89 -17.01 13.78
N THR A 70 4.19 -16.93 13.50
CA THR A 70 4.72 -16.78 12.13
C THR A 70 4.31 -17.91 11.20
N GLN A 71 3.90 -19.06 11.73
CA GLN A 71 3.37 -20.19 10.96
C GLN A 71 1.87 -20.07 10.65
N ASN A 72 1.11 -19.32 11.45
CA ASN A 72 -0.35 -19.23 11.40
C ASN A 72 -0.78 -17.77 11.44
N VAL A 73 -0.64 -17.11 10.30
CA VAL A 73 -1.00 -15.70 10.10
C VAL A 73 -2.41 -15.61 9.51
N LEU A 74 -3.31 -14.89 10.17
CA LEU A 74 -4.69 -14.71 9.69
C LEU A 74 -4.73 -13.65 8.59
N SER A 75 -5.14 -14.06 7.39
CA SER A 75 -5.30 -13.17 6.24
C SER A 75 -6.75 -13.21 5.74
N TYR A 76 -7.28 -12.04 5.39
CA TYR A 76 -8.68 -11.82 5.05
C TYR A 76 -8.79 -11.21 3.65
N ASP A 77 -9.56 -11.86 2.77
CA ASP A 77 -9.73 -11.42 1.38
C ASP A 77 -10.72 -10.25 1.26
N LEU A 78 -10.30 -9.19 0.56
CA LEU A 78 -11.08 -8.01 0.18
C LEU A 78 -11.15 -7.84 -1.35
N SER A 79 -10.76 -8.86 -2.13
CA SER A 79 -10.65 -8.78 -3.59
C SER A 79 -12.00 -8.54 -4.27
N SER A 80 -13.10 -8.99 -3.67
CA SER A 80 -14.47 -8.81 -4.18
C SER A 80 -14.90 -7.35 -4.25
N ILE A 81 -14.41 -6.51 -3.32
CA ILE A 81 -14.71 -5.07 -3.26
C ILE A 81 -13.62 -4.21 -3.90
N ASN A 82 -12.57 -4.82 -4.47
CA ASN A 82 -11.46 -4.08 -5.05
C ASN A 82 -11.84 -3.44 -6.40
N VAL A 83 -11.71 -2.11 -6.47
CA VAL A 83 -11.95 -1.31 -7.69
C VAL A 83 -10.66 -0.88 -8.39
N VAL A 84 -9.49 -1.14 -7.78
CA VAL A 84 -8.19 -0.73 -8.30
C VAL A 84 -7.74 -1.75 -9.36
N PRO A 85 -7.37 -1.30 -10.58
CA PRO A 85 -6.75 -2.16 -11.58
C PRO A 85 -5.45 -2.78 -11.08
N SER A 86 -5.10 -3.95 -11.62
CA SER A 86 -3.82 -4.61 -11.37
C SER A 86 -2.64 -3.70 -11.73
N HIS A 87 -1.70 -3.54 -10.79
CA HIS A 87 -0.51 -2.72 -10.92
C HIS A 87 0.67 -3.27 -10.10
N VAL A 88 1.87 -2.76 -10.36
CA VAL A 88 3.05 -2.95 -9.50
C VAL A 88 3.63 -1.60 -9.07
N SER A 89 4.31 -1.60 -7.93
CA SER A 89 5.12 -0.50 -7.42
C SER A 89 4.34 0.81 -7.25
N ALA A 90 3.05 0.75 -6.90
CA ALA A 90 2.33 1.95 -6.46
C ALA A 90 2.82 2.37 -5.07
N ALA A 91 2.82 3.68 -4.81
CA ALA A 91 2.99 4.16 -3.46
C ALA A 91 1.67 4.01 -2.70
N THR A 92 1.77 3.68 -1.42
CA THR A 92 0.62 3.67 -0.52
C THR A 92 1.03 4.28 0.81
N VAL A 93 0.12 5.05 1.39
CA VAL A 93 0.30 5.69 2.69
C VAL A 93 -0.98 5.63 3.50
N LYS A 94 -0.83 5.68 4.82
CA LYS A 94 -1.93 5.94 5.75
C LYS A 94 -2.26 7.43 5.74
N GLY A 95 -3.53 7.78 5.61
CA GLY A 95 -3.98 9.16 5.62
C GLY A 95 -5.46 9.29 5.97
N GLY A 96 -6.05 10.42 5.58
CA GLY A 96 -7.40 10.82 5.98
C GLY A 96 -7.41 11.47 7.37
N ALA A 97 -8.51 12.16 7.70
CA ALA A 97 -8.61 12.97 8.93
C ALA A 97 -8.37 12.18 10.23
N ASN A 98 -8.53 10.86 10.19
CA ASN A 98 -8.39 9.96 11.33
C ASN A 98 -7.27 8.92 11.15
N ASN A 99 -6.44 9.04 10.10
CA ASN A 99 -5.41 8.06 9.76
C ASN A 99 -5.96 6.63 9.51
N LYS A 100 -7.23 6.50 9.10
CA LYS A 100 -7.89 5.22 8.79
C LYS A 100 -8.12 5.01 7.30
N THR A 101 -7.53 5.84 6.45
CA THR A 101 -7.68 5.72 5.00
C THR A 101 -6.38 5.27 4.38
N LEU A 102 -6.41 4.22 3.56
CA LEU A 102 -5.30 3.92 2.65
C LEU A 102 -5.38 4.82 1.44
N ILE A 103 -4.33 5.59 1.20
CA ILE A 103 -4.19 6.43 0.02
C ILE A 103 -3.18 5.78 -0.90
N PHE A 104 -3.64 5.38 -2.08
CA PHE A 104 -2.81 4.78 -3.12
C PHE A 104 -2.50 5.83 -4.18
N TYR A 105 -1.25 5.89 -4.62
CA TYR A 105 -0.81 6.75 -5.70
C TYR A 105 -0.06 5.97 -6.79
N GLY A 106 -0.47 6.18 -8.03
CA GLY A 106 0.27 5.76 -9.20
C GLY A 106 0.34 4.24 -9.35
N GLY A 107 1.55 3.72 -9.52
CA GLY A 107 1.83 2.34 -9.91
C GLY A 107 1.92 2.14 -11.41
N ILE A 108 2.66 1.11 -11.80
CA ILE A 108 2.88 0.69 -13.19
C ILE A 108 1.80 -0.34 -13.54
N PRO A 109 0.85 -0.01 -14.43
CA PRO A 109 -0.20 -0.94 -14.82
C PRO A 109 0.37 -2.05 -15.71
N TYR A 110 -0.34 -3.18 -15.80
CA TYR A 110 0.03 -4.21 -16.75
C TYR A 110 -0.17 -3.71 -18.20
N ILE A 111 0.92 -3.67 -18.98
CA ILE A 111 1.00 -3.00 -20.30
C ILE A 111 -0.02 -3.53 -21.32
N ASN A 112 -0.49 -4.77 -21.19
CA ASN A 112 -1.47 -5.34 -22.12
C ASN A 112 -2.93 -5.04 -21.74
N ASN A 113 -3.17 -4.49 -20.55
CA ASN A 113 -4.51 -4.06 -20.12
C ASN A 113 -4.63 -2.57 -20.43
N LYS A 114 -5.32 -2.22 -21.52
CA LYS A 114 -5.70 -0.82 -21.88
C LYS A 114 -6.68 -0.18 -20.87
N VAL A 115 -6.73 -0.68 -19.63
CA VAL A 115 -7.65 -0.21 -18.60
C VAL A 115 -7.11 1.11 -18.06
N ALA A 116 -7.89 2.18 -18.27
CA ALA A 116 -7.61 3.47 -17.66
C ALA A 116 -7.62 3.35 -16.13
N MET A 117 -6.47 3.58 -15.52
CA MET A 117 -6.29 3.60 -14.07
C MET A 117 -6.25 5.06 -13.60
N SER A 118 -6.96 5.38 -12.53
CA SER A 118 -6.89 6.69 -11.89
C SER A 118 -5.62 6.84 -11.06
N LEU A 119 -5.17 8.06 -10.83
CA LEU A 119 -3.88 8.30 -10.19
C LEU A 119 -3.92 8.08 -8.68
N VAL A 120 -5.03 8.47 -8.06
CA VAL A 120 -5.22 8.28 -6.62
C VAL A 120 -6.48 7.48 -6.37
N TYR A 121 -6.36 6.51 -5.47
CA TYR A 121 -7.48 5.78 -4.89
C TYR A 121 -7.41 5.91 -3.37
N ALA A 122 -8.56 5.99 -2.71
CA ALA A 122 -8.65 6.03 -1.26
C ALA A 122 -9.59 4.93 -0.77
N PHE A 123 -9.14 4.14 0.20
CA PHE A 123 -9.92 3.08 0.84
C PHE A 123 -10.09 3.36 2.33
N ASP A 124 -11.32 3.52 2.78
CA ASP A 124 -11.66 3.68 4.20
C ASP A 124 -11.71 2.30 4.87
N THR A 125 -10.86 2.09 5.88
CA THR A 125 -10.75 0.80 6.58
C THR A 125 -11.88 0.55 7.58
N GLN A 126 -12.63 1.59 7.97
CA GLN A 126 -13.74 1.46 8.91
C GLN A 126 -15.00 1.00 8.18
N THR A 127 -15.23 1.53 6.98
CA THR A 127 -16.41 1.18 6.16
C THR A 127 -16.10 0.10 5.12
N ASN A 128 -14.83 -0.28 4.96
CA ASN A 128 -14.35 -1.17 3.89
C ASN A 128 -14.85 -0.72 2.50
N SER A 129 -14.72 0.58 2.21
CA SER A 129 -15.24 1.16 0.96
C SER A 129 -14.22 2.05 0.28
N TRP A 130 -14.23 2.03 -1.05
CA TRP A 130 -13.44 2.95 -1.86
C TRP A 130 -14.15 4.29 -2.04
N ALA A 131 -13.41 5.39 -1.86
CA ALA A 131 -13.88 6.73 -2.21
C ALA A 131 -13.85 6.95 -3.74
N PRO A 132 -14.51 8.01 -4.24
CA PRO A 132 -14.40 8.40 -5.64
C PRO A 132 -12.95 8.57 -6.08
N LYS A 133 -12.66 8.14 -7.31
CA LYS A 133 -11.32 8.23 -7.89
C LYS A 133 -10.97 9.70 -8.16
N ILE A 134 -9.75 10.10 -7.83
CA ILE A 134 -9.27 11.44 -8.19
C ILE A 134 -8.56 11.33 -9.52
N THR A 135 -9.11 12.00 -10.52
CA THR A 135 -8.50 12.19 -11.83
C THR A 135 -8.13 13.66 -11.97
N SER A 136 -6.87 13.93 -12.31
CA SER A 136 -6.46 15.28 -12.67
C SER A 136 -5.73 15.24 -13.98
N ASP A 137 -6.11 16.17 -14.84
CA ASP A 137 -5.31 16.54 -16.00
C ASP A 137 -3.97 17.09 -15.46
N ASN A 138 -2.86 16.73 -16.11
CA ASN A 138 -1.47 17.15 -15.80
C ASN A 138 -0.66 16.34 -14.78
N LEU A 139 -1.22 15.34 -14.10
CA LEU A 139 -0.43 14.51 -13.18
C LEU A 139 0.10 13.25 -13.88
N ILE A 140 1.43 13.06 -13.86
CA ILE A 140 2.08 11.92 -14.47
C ILE A 140 2.05 10.75 -13.51
N ARG A 141 1.47 9.63 -13.94
CA ARG A 141 1.53 8.34 -13.24
C ARG A 141 2.98 7.92 -13.02
N LYS A 142 3.33 7.53 -11.80
CA LYS A 142 4.66 7.03 -11.46
C LYS A 142 4.56 5.83 -10.53
N GLY A 143 5.53 4.94 -10.62
CA GLY A 143 5.74 3.85 -9.67
C GLY A 143 7.11 3.93 -9.01
N SER A 144 7.40 2.96 -8.16
CA SER A 144 8.64 2.82 -7.39
C SER A 144 8.92 4.07 -6.54
N LEU A 145 7.86 4.58 -5.93
CA LEU A 145 7.83 5.72 -5.03
C LEU A 145 7.66 5.24 -3.59
N THR A 146 8.26 5.96 -2.65
CA THR A 146 7.96 5.81 -1.23
C THR A 146 7.28 7.09 -0.74
N GLY A 147 6.06 6.93 -0.21
CA GLY A 147 5.25 8.02 0.32
C GLY A 147 5.46 8.20 1.82
N ILE A 148 5.56 9.44 2.26
CA ILE A 148 5.76 9.82 3.66
C ILE A 148 4.69 10.81 4.07
N VAL A 149 4.07 10.63 5.23
CA VAL A 149 2.95 11.48 5.69
C VAL A 149 3.36 12.24 6.94
N ASP A 150 3.11 13.55 6.93
CA ASP A 150 3.30 14.41 8.11
C ASP A 150 2.09 14.37 9.07
N ASP A 151 2.26 15.01 10.23
CA ASP A 151 1.20 15.08 11.24
C ASP A 151 -0.03 15.88 10.79
N ASN A 152 0.08 16.66 9.70
CA ASN A 152 -1.02 17.40 9.11
C ASN A 152 -1.76 16.60 8.01
N GLY A 153 -1.40 15.33 7.80
CA GLY A 153 -2.02 14.49 6.77
C GLY A 153 -1.57 14.80 5.35
N LYS A 154 -0.42 15.46 5.16
CA LYS A 154 0.19 15.67 3.84
C LYS A 154 1.15 14.55 3.52
N ALA A 155 0.91 13.88 2.39
CA ALA A 155 1.78 12.86 1.85
C ALA A 155 2.77 13.45 0.83
N TYR A 156 4.04 13.10 0.97
CA TYR A 156 5.16 13.56 0.15
C TYR A 156 5.70 12.38 -0.65
N LEU A 157 5.76 12.53 -1.98
CA LEU A 157 6.13 11.50 -2.94
C LEU A 157 7.16 12.10 -3.91
N PHE A 158 8.43 11.71 -3.80
CA PHE A 158 9.52 12.31 -4.55
C PHE A 158 9.99 11.42 -5.70
N GLY A 159 10.10 11.97 -6.91
CA GLY A 159 10.68 11.28 -8.05
C GLY A 159 9.83 10.13 -8.57
N GLY A 160 10.36 8.90 -8.53
CA GLY A 160 9.71 7.71 -9.09
C GLY A 160 10.05 7.50 -10.56
N ILE A 161 9.42 6.51 -11.19
CA ILE A 161 9.62 6.16 -12.60
C ILE A 161 8.30 5.91 -13.30
N PHE A 162 8.23 6.22 -14.59
CA PHE A 162 7.13 5.82 -15.46
C PHE A 162 7.66 4.94 -16.58
N VAL A 163 7.21 3.68 -16.63
CA VAL A 163 7.43 2.69 -17.71
C VAL A 163 8.81 2.79 -18.37
N GLU A 164 9.85 2.29 -17.69
CA GLU A 164 11.24 2.14 -18.19
C GLU A 164 11.91 3.40 -18.79
N LYS A 165 11.25 4.57 -18.71
CA LYS A 165 11.68 5.84 -19.30
C LYS A 165 11.86 6.84 -18.16
N THR A 166 13.13 7.00 -17.76
CA THR A 166 13.65 8.10 -16.95
C THR A 166 13.03 8.28 -15.55
N SER A 167 13.88 8.29 -14.53
CA SER A 167 13.47 8.69 -13.18
C SER A 167 13.07 10.17 -13.14
N PHE A 168 12.17 10.53 -12.24
CA PHE A 168 11.80 11.91 -11.98
C PHE A 168 12.47 12.43 -10.70
N ASN A 169 12.49 13.76 -10.52
CA ASN A 169 12.98 14.45 -9.32
C ASN A 169 12.02 15.53 -8.81
N ASP A 170 10.76 15.48 -9.22
CA ASP A 170 9.73 16.37 -8.70
C ASP A 170 9.13 15.81 -7.40
N MET A 171 8.63 16.72 -6.57
CA MET A 171 7.91 16.37 -5.35
C MET A 171 6.41 16.49 -5.62
N LEU A 172 5.65 15.41 -5.43
CA LEU A 172 4.20 15.47 -5.31
C LEU A 172 3.82 15.59 -3.83
N ILE A 173 3.00 16.58 -3.51
CA ILE A 173 2.43 16.79 -2.18
C ILE A 173 0.93 16.56 -2.29
N LEU A 174 0.45 15.49 -1.65
CA LEU A 174 -0.94 15.07 -1.63
C LEU A 174 -1.55 15.33 -0.26
N ASP A 175 -2.57 16.18 -0.19
CA ASP A 175 -3.41 16.34 0.98
C ASP A 175 -4.33 15.11 1.08
N THR A 176 -4.07 14.25 2.08
CA THR A 176 -4.81 13.00 2.26
C THR A 176 -6.19 13.19 2.88
N ILE A 177 -6.47 14.37 3.43
CA ILE A 177 -7.76 14.71 4.06
C ILE A 177 -8.71 15.25 3.00
N ASN A 178 -8.26 16.25 2.25
CA ASN A 178 -9.06 16.92 1.23
C ASN A 178 -8.96 16.27 -0.14
N LEU A 179 -8.09 15.26 -0.29
CA LEU A 179 -7.91 14.53 -1.55
C LEU A 179 -7.53 15.49 -2.70
N SER A 180 -6.60 16.40 -2.41
CA SER A 180 -6.09 17.39 -3.36
C SER A 180 -4.56 17.34 -3.43
N TRP A 181 -3.95 17.86 -4.49
CA TRP A 181 -2.51 17.72 -4.69
C TRP A 181 -1.87 18.98 -5.26
N LYS A 182 -0.55 19.08 -5.10
CA LYS A 182 0.30 20.08 -5.75
C LYS A 182 1.70 19.54 -6.01
N ILE A 183 2.40 20.13 -6.98
CA ILE A 183 3.82 19.91 -7.17
C ILE A 183 4.60 20.83 -6.21
N GLY A 184 5.52 20.25 -5.45
CA GLY A 184 6.44 20.96 -4.58
C GLY A 184 7.54 21.68 -5.36
N ASN A 185 8.26 22.57 -4.68
CA ASN A 185 9.34 23.34 -5.30
C ASN A 185 10.51 22.43 -5.70
N SER A 186 11.03 22.61 -6.92
CA SER A 186 12.16 21.84 -7.47
C SER A 186 13.52 22.52 -7.30
N SER A 187 13.56 23.73 -6.70
CA SER A 187 14.82 24.43 -6.45
C SER A 187 15.74 23.57 -5.55
N ASN A 188 16.92 23.21 -6.06
CA ASN A 188 17.88 22.33 -5.39
C ASN A 188 17.34 20.93 -5.05
N ALA A 189 16.37 20.43 -5.83
CA ALA A 189 15.90 19.06 -5.68
C ALA A 189 17.05 18.05 -5.88
N PRO A 190 17.05 16.93 -5.14
CA PRO A 190 17.97 15.83 -5.40
C PRO A 190 17.91 15.33 -6.85
N SER A 191 18.93 14.59 -7.28
CA SER A 191 18.91 13.94 -8.60
C SER A 191 17.71 12.99 -8.76
N PRO A 192 17.21 12.79 -10.00
CA PRO A 192 16.11 11.88 -10.25
C PRO A 192 16.36 10.48 -9.73
N ARG A 193 15.39 9.90 -9.02
CA ARG A 193 15.54 8.60 -8.34
C ARG A 193 14.21 7.89 -8.16
N ASN A 194 14.28 6.59 -7.96
CA ASN A 194 13.17 5.70 -7.66
C ASN A 194 13.68 4.56 -6.75
N ALA A 195 12.79 3.70 -6.26
CA ALA A 195 13.13 2.55 -5.40
C ALA A 195 13.96 2.94 -4.15
N TYR A 196 13.73 4.15 -3.63
CA TYR A 196 14.38 4.68 -2.44
C TYR A 196 13.55 4.38 -1.18
N GLY A 197 14.19 4.24 -0.03
CA GLY A 197 13.54 4.32 1.29
C GLY A 197 13.40 5.78 1.72
N ALA A 198 12.39 6.12 2.51
CA ALA A 198 12.28 7.46 3.08
C ALA A 198 11.70 7.41 4.50
N THR A 199 12.00 8.44 5.30
CA THR A 199 11.43 8.60 6.64
C THR A 199 11.28 10.08 6.98
N LEU A 200 10.28 10.41 7.81
CA LEU A 200 10.08 11.74 8.38
C LEU A 200 10.76 11.81 9.75
N LEU A 201 11.60 12.81 9.96
CA LEU A 201 12.18 13.13 11.26
C LEU A 201 11.25 14.03 12.08
N SER A 202 11.45 14.04 13.40
CA SER A 202 10.67 14.88 14.33
C SER A 202 10.78 16.39 14.06
N ASN A 203 11.84 16.82 13.38
CA ASN A 203 12.01 18.19 12.91
C ASN A 203 11.40 18.46 11.53
N HIS A 204 10.53 17.57 11.04
CA HIS A 204 9.83 17.66 9.75
C HIS A 204 10.75 17.57 8.51
N LEU A 205 12.00 17.13 8.68
CA LEU A 205 12.88 16.82 7.55
C LEU A 205 12.60 15.41 7.02
N ILE A 206 12.54 15.27 5.70
CA ILE A 206 12.44 13.98 5.03
C ILE A 206 13.83 13.56 4.58
N ILE A 207 14.29 12.40 5.03
CA ILE A 207 15.55 11.78 4.57
C ILE A 207 15.23 10.66 3.59
N TYR A 208 16.00 10.59 2.50
CA TYR A 208 15.89 9.58 1.47
C TYR A 208 17.11 8.65 1.49
N LEU A 209 16.85 7.35 1.53
CA LEU A 209 17.77 6.26 1.32
C LEU A 209 17.70 5.82 -0.15
N ASP A 210 18.72 6.11 -0.95
CA ASP A 210 18.83 5.51 -2.29
C ASP A 210 19.52 4.13 -2.21
N LEU A 211 18.77 3.07 -2.54
CA LEU A 211 19.25 1.69 -2.47
C LEU A 211 20.13 1.31 -3.67
N THR A 212 20.35 2.22 -4.63
CA THR A 212 21.17 1.98 -5.82
C THR A 212 22.67 2.14 -5.52
N ASN A 213 23.00 2.99 -4.56
CA ASN A 213 24.35 3.46 -4.24
C ASN A 213 24.79 3.17 -2.78
N TYR A 214 23.90 2.57 -1.96
CA TYR A 214 24.23 1.79 -0.74
C TYR A 214 25.08 2.46 0.36
N GLU A 215 24.99 3.75 0.64
CA GLU A 215 25.68 4.32 1.82
C GLU A 215 24.83 4.21 3.10
N TRP A 216 25.30 3.43 4.11
CA TRP A 216 24.61 3.16 5.38
C TRP A 216 25.53 3.06 6.61
N TYR A 217 24.98 3.48 7.76
CA TYR A 217 25.39 3.06 9.10
C TYR A 217 24.55 1.84 9.54
N ILE A 218 25.20 0.82 10.11
CA ILE A 218 24.59 -0.48 10.46
C ILE A 218 24.50 -0.63 11.99
N PRO A 219 23.30 -0.78 12.59
CA PRO A 219 23.16 -1.22 13.98
C PRO A 219 23.52 -2.71 14.11
N LYS A 220 23.98 -3.16 15.30
CA LYS A 220 24.31 -4.58 15.55
C LYS A 220 23.10 -5.49 15.24
N ILE A 221 23.30 -6.44 14.33
CA ILE A 221 22.30 -7.42 13.87
C ILE A 221 22.65 -8.81 14.44
N SER A 222 21.66 -9.64 14.75
CA SER A 222 21.81 -11.06 15.14
C SER A 222 20.84 -11.96 14.35
N GLY A 223 21.23 -13.21 14.09
CA GLY A 223 20.42 -14.19 13.35
C GLY A 223 20.85 -14.40 11.89
N THR A 224 20.14 -15.25 11.14
CA THR A 224 20.42 -15.50 9.73
C THR A 224 19.97 -14.31 8.89
N ILE A 225 20.93 -13.62 8.28
CA ILE A 225 20.67 -12.46 7.42
C ILE A 225 19.99 -12.96 6.13
N PRO A 226 18.82 -12.42 5.75
CA PRO A 226 18.21 -12.75 4.46
C PRO A 226 19.12 -12.30 3.32
N GLY A 227 19.21 -13.06 2.24
CA GLY A 227 19.95 -12.64 1.04
C GLY A 227 19.48 -11.28 0.50
N THR A 228 20.33 -10.64 -0.31
CA THR A 228 20.04 -9.37 -0.99
C THR A 228 18.75 -9.47 -1.80
N ARG A 229 17.96 -8.39 -1.80
CA ARG A 229 16.58 -8.41 -2.29
C ARG A 229 16.12 -7.02 -2.72
N TYR A 230 15.41 -6.95 -3.84
CA TYR A 230 14.85 -5.73 -4.41
C TYR A 230 13.32 -5.84 -4.48
N TRP A 231 12.63 -4.70 -4.63
CA TRP A 231 11.16 -4.62 -4.82
C TRP A 231 10.33 -5.17 -3.66
N HIS A 232 10.86 -5.02 -2.44
CA HIS A 232 10.19 -5.35 -1.20
C HIS A 232 9.60 -4.10 -0.56
N GLN A 233 8.63 -4.30 0.35
CA GLN A 233 8.15 -3.23 1.23
C GLN A 233 8.50 -3.57 2.68
N ALA A 234 8.99 -2.58 3.42
CA ALA A 234 9.33 -2.72 4.84
C ALA A 234 8.40 -1.83 5.67
N ASN A 235 7.77 -2.41 6.69
CA ASN A 235 6.91 -1.71 7.63
C ASN A 235 7.39 -1.96 9.06
N VAL A 236 7.41 -0.93 9.91
CA VAL A 236 7.71 -1.09 11.35
C VAL A 236 6.40 -1.30 12.11
N ILE A 237 6.29 -2.42 12.82
CA ILE A 237 5.13 -2.84 13.60
C ILE A 237 5.59 -3.20 15.01
N GLY A 238 5.31 -2.31 15.98
CA GLY A 238 5.81 -2.45 17.33
C GLY A 238 7.34 -2.51 17.36
N LYS A 239 7.91 -3.58 17.93
CA LYS A 239 9.38 -3.83 17.95
C LYS A 239 9.91 -4.61 16.74
N TYR A 240 9.07 -4.88 15.75
CA TYR A 240 9.41 -5.71 14.59
C TYR A 240 9.43 -4.87 13.32
N MET A 241 10.40 -5.13 12.45
CA MET A 241 10.35 -4.71 11.06
C MET A 241 9.83 -5.89 10.24
N VAL A 242 8.67 -5.72 9.61
CA VAL A 242 8.07 -6.71 8.72
C VAL A 242 8.43 -6.35 7.29
N ILE A 243 9.14 -7.26 6.61
CA ILE A 243 9.48 -7.14 5.21
C ILE A 243 8.59 -8.09 4.42
N SER A 244 7.79 -7.55 3.51
CA SER A 244 6.90 -8.30 2.62
C SER A 244 7.44 -8.35 1.19
N PHE A 245 7.27 -9.51 0.56
CA PHE A 245 7.56 -9.80 -0.85
C PHE A 245 6.24 -10.11 -1.54
#